data_AF-A0A2W6CHY8-F1
#
_entry.id   AF-A0A2W6CHY8-F1
#
_cell.length_a   1.000
_cell.length_b   1.000
_cell.length_c   1.000
_cell.angle_alpha   90.00
_cell.angle_beta   90.00
_cell.angle_gamma   90.00
#
_symmetry.space_group_name_H-M   'P 1'
#
loop_
_entity.id
_entity.type
_entity.pdbx_description
1 polymer ?
#
loop_
_entity_poly.entity_id
_entity_poly.type
_entity_poly.pdbx_seq_one_letter_code
_entity_poly.pdbx_strand_id
1 'polypeptide(L)'
;MAARLTELALDKPAGLVPDMGGPQAYRLADLLRGYLRASHRHRPIVAIRQPGRAARAFRDGANLAPEHAVGHRSWEDFLAERVGA
;
A
#
# COMPACT_ATOMS: atom_id res chain seq x y z
N MET A 1 -4.56 2.22 -11.48
CA MET A 1 -3.20 1.65 -11.46
C MET A 1 -2.87 0.83 -12.72
N ALA A 2 -3.63 -0.21 -13.09
CA ALA A 2 -3.33 -1.00 -14.30
C ALA A 2 -3.18 -0.14 -15.56
N ALA A 3 -4.13 0.77 -15.81
CA ALA A 3 -4.06 1.71 -16.94
C ALA A 3 -2.76 2.54 -16.96
N ARG A 4 -2.37 3.15 -15.83
CA ARG A 4 -1.15 3.97 -15.75
C ARG A 4 0.13 3.15 -15.97
N LEU A 5 0.19 1.94 -15.42
CA LEU A 5 1.31 1.03 -15.68
C LEU A 5 1.38 0.64 -17.16
N THR A 6 0.23 0.36 -17.78
CA THR A 6 0.15 0.05 -19.21
C THR A 6 0.61 1.23 -20.07
N GLU A 7 0.17 2.46 -19.77
CA GLU A 7 0.63 3.67 -20.46
C GLU A 7 2.16 3.80 -20.41
N LEU A 8 2.74 3.68 -19.21
CA LEU A 8 4.19 3.78 -19.01
C LEU A 8 4.97 2.68 -19.72
N ALA A 9 4.42 1.47 -19.79
CA ALA A 9 5.06 0.34 -20.44
C ALA A 9 5.00 0.41 -21.97
N LEU A 10 3.97 1.07 -22.53
CA LEU A 10 3.78 1.16 -23.98
C LEU A 10 4.40 2.43 -24.60
N ASP A 11 4.80 3.39 -23.78
CA ASP A 11 5.48 4.62 -24.23
C ASP A 11 7.01 4.45 -24.27
N LYS A 12 7.72 5.51 -24.72
CA LYS A 12 9.18 5.56 -24.74
C LYS A 12 9.76 5.46 -23.32
N PRO A 13 11.00 4.93 -23.17
CA PRO A 13 11.67 4.87 -21.87
C PRO A 13 11.73 6.25 -21.19
N ALA A 14 11.10 6.35 -20.02
CA ALA A 14 10.95 7.62 -19.28
C ALA A 14 11.88 7.75 -18.06
N GLY A 15 12.71 6.73 -17.77
CA GLY A 15 13.55 6.70 -16.57
C GLY A 15 12.72 6.55 -15.29
N LEU A 16 13.12 7.24 -14.21
CA LEU A 16 12.34 7.27 -12.97
C LEU A 16 11.13 8.19 -13.14
N VAL A 17 9.95 7.60 -13.00
CA VAL A 17 8.67 8.30 -13.00
C VAL A 17 8.22 8.54 -11.57
N PRO A 18 7.32 9.51 -11.33
CA PRO A 18 6.75 9.74 -10.00
C PRO A 18 6.17 8.46 -9.39
N ASP A 19 6.33 8.30 -8.08
CA ASP A 19 5.75 7.19 -7.34
C ASP A 19 4.23 7.19 -7.48
N MET A 20 3.63 5.99 -7.46
CA MET A 20 2.19 5.82 -7.62
C MET A 20 1.58 5.12 -6.42
N GLY A 21 0.51 5.70 -5.87
CA GLY A 21 -0.20 5.19 -4.70
C GLY A 21 -1.63 4.74 -4.98
N GLY A 22 -2.20 4.03 -4.01
CA GLY A 22 -3.66 3.83 -3.91
C GLY A 22 -4.35 5.07 -3.31
N PRO A 23 -5.69 5.04 -3.17
CA PRO A 23 -6.46 6.20 -2.73
C PRO A 23 -6.23 6.56 -1.25
N GLN A 24 -5.64 5.65 -0.47
CA GLN A 24 -5.46 5.80 0.97
C GLN A 24 -4.12 5.20 1.41
N ALA A 25 -3.45 5.90 2.34
CA ALA A 25 -2.29 5.38 3.05
C ALA A 25 -2.76 4.69 4.34
N TYR A 26 -2.17 3.53 4.64
CA TYR A 26 -2.54 2.74 5.82
C TYR A 26 -1.33 2.51 6.71
N ARG A 27 -1.59 2.42 8.02
CA ARG A 27 -0.61 1.80 8.91
C ARG A 27 -0.57 0.30 8.62
N LEU A 28 0.63 -0.27 8.59
CA LEU A 28 0.82 -1.71 8.37
C LEU A 28 -0.01 -2.58 9.33
N ALA A 29 -0.12 -2.17 10.60
CA ALA A 29 -0.92 -2.90 11.58
C ALA A 29 -2.41 -2.96 11.20
N ASP A 30 -2.95 -1.93 10.54
CA ASP A 30 -4.35 -1.89 10.15
C ASP A 30 -4.60 -2.78 8.92
N LEU A 31 -3.68 -2.80 7.95
CA LEU A 31 -3.70 -3.75 6.84
C LEU A 31 -3.73 -5.20 7.34
N LEU A 32 -2.79 -5.54 8.24
CA LEU A 32 -2.68 -6.88 8.80
C LEU A 32 -3.92 -7.29 9.60
N ARG A 33 -4.48 -6.38 10.42
CA ARG A 33 -5.73 -6.64 11.15
C ARG A 33 -6.90 -6.87 10.20
N GLY A 34 -7.05 -6.04 9.17
CA GLY A 34 -8.10 -6.18 8.16
C GLY A 34 -8.03 -7.55 7.49
N TYR A 35 -6.83 -7.95 7.06
CA TYR A 35 -6.62 -9.26 6.43
C TYR A 35 -6.86 -10.45 7.37
N LEU A 36 -6.40 -10.38 8.62
CA LEU A 36 -6.65 -11.45 9.61
C LEU A 36 -8.14 -11.62 9.90
N ARG A 37 -8.89 -10.50 10.00
CA ARG A 37 -10.34 -10.53 10.14
C ARG A 37 -11.02 -11.14 8.92
N ALA A 38 -10.70 -10.65 7.72
CA ALA A 38 -11.29 -11.14 6.48
C ALA A 38 -10.97 -12.62 6.21
N SER A 39 -9.79 -13.09 6.61
CA SER A 39 -9.37 -14.50 6.45
C SER A 39 -9.68 -15.40 7.66
N HIS A 40 -10.49 -14.93 8.61
CA HIS A 40 -10.88 -15.70 9.81
C HIS A 40 -9.71 -16.30 10.61
N ARG A 41 -8.60 -15.56 10.74
CA ARG A 41 -7.40 -16.02 11.47
C ARG A 41 -7.11 -15.18 12.69
N HIS A 42 -6.75 -15.86 13.77
CA HIS A 42 -6.35 -15.24 15.04
C HIS A 42 -4.83 -15.34 15.20
N ARG A 43 -4.11 -14.23 14.95
CA ARG A 43 -2.65 -14.14 15.15
C ARG A 43 -2.29 -12.84 15.88
N PRO A 44 -1.40 -12.88 16.88
CA PRO A 44 -0.96 -11.66 17.56
C PRO A 44 -0.11 -10.78 16.63
N ILE A 45 -0.28 -9.47 16.74
CA ILE A 45 0.54 -8.46 16.07
C ILE A 45 1.34 -7.72 17.13
N VAL A 46 2.66 -7.87 17.11
CA VAL A 46 3.57 -7.22 18.07
C VAL A 46 4.26 -6.05 17.38
N ALA A 47 4.19 -4.87 18.00
CA ALA A 47 4.89 -3.69 17.52
C ALA A 47 6.35 -3.70 17.98
N ILE A 48 7.29 -3.72 17.04
CA ILE A 48 8.73 -3.60 17.33
C ILE A 48 9.17 -2.18 16.97
N ARG A 49 9.82 -1.50 17.93
CA ARG A 49 10.36 -0.15 17.70
C ARG A 49 11.65 -0.26 16.89
N GLN A 50 11.61 0.23 15.65
CA GLN A 50 12.79 0.30 14.78
C GLN A 50 13.53 1.63 14.99
N PRO A 51 14.80 1.62 15.45
CA PRO A 51 15.62 2.82 15.57
C PRO A 51 16.24 3.24 14.23
N GLY A 52 16.85 4.43 14.20
CA GLY A 52 17.64 4.90 13.06
C GLY A 52 16.89 5.78 12.05
N ARG A 53 17.67 6.37 11.13
CA ARG A 53 17.19 7.36 10.14
C ARG A 53 16.21 6.77 9.14
N ALA A 54 16.48 5.57 8.64
CA ALA A 54 15.58 4.87 7.72
C ALA A 54 14.20 4.66 8.35
N ALA A 55 14.15 4.14 9.59
CA ALA A 55 12.89 3.95 10.30
C ALA A 55 12.13 5.27 10.53
N ARG A 56 12.84 6.38 10.71
CA ARG A 56 12.21 7.72 10.76
C ARG A 56 11.63 8.11 9.40
N ALA A 57 12.39 7.97 8.32
CA ALA A 57 11.92 8.28 6.96
C ALA A 57 10.66 7.49 6.58
N PHE A 58 10.60 6.19 6.90
CA PHE A 58 9.39 5.39 6.70
C PHE A 58 8.20 5.90 7.54
N ARG A 59 8.41 6.29 8.80
CA ARG A 59 7.36 6.89 9.63
C ARG A 59 6.89 8.25 9.10
N ASP A 60 7.81 9.00 8.51
CA ASP A 60 7.53 10.29 7.88
C ASP A 60 6.91 10.12 6.47
N GLY A 61 6.69 8.87 6.01
CA GLY A 61 5.99 8.57 4.77
C GLY A 61 6.87 8.58 3.52
N ALA A 62 8.20 8.51 3.63
CA ALA A 62 9.11 8.54 2.47
C ALA A 62 8.92 7.39 1.47
N ASN A 63 8.12 6.38 1.81
CA ASN A 63 7.75 5.26 0.95
C ASN A 63 6.30 5.34 0.42
N LEU A 64 5.61 6.45 0.68
CA LEU A 64 4.21 6.69 0.31
C LEU A 64 4.16 7.73 -0.81
N ALA A 65 3.05 7.73 -1.56
CA ALA A 65 2.77 8.70 -2.61
C ALA A 65 1.38 9.34 -2.41
N PRO A 66 1.13 10.04 -1.28
CA PRO A 66 -0.20 10.58 -0.96
C PRO A 66 -0.66 11.66 -1.95
N GLU A 67 0.26 12.37 -2.59
CA GLU A 67 -0.03 13.38 -3.61
C GLU A 67 -0.26 12.78 -5.02
N HIS A 68 -0.04 11.47 -5.20
CA HIS A 68 -0.11 10.80 -6.51
C HIS A 68 -0.89 9.47 -6.44
N ALA A 69 -2.15 9.56 -6.02
CA ALA A 69 -3.07 8.43 -5.95
C ALA A 69 -3.68 8.08 -7.33
N VAL A 70 -3.02 7.18 -8.07
CA VAL A 70 -3.48 6.70 -9.39
C VAL A 70 -4.21 5.35 -9.31
N GLY A 71 -4.07 4.65 -8.18
CA GLY A 71 -4.93 3.54 -7.82
C GLY A 71 -6.27 4.03 -7.30
N HIS A 72 -7.37 3.40 -7.72
CA HIS A 72 -8.73 3.73 -7.24
C HIS A 72 -9.30 2.69 -6.27
N ARG A 73 -8.74 1.47 -6.25
CA ARG A 73 -9.21 0.40 -5.37
C ARG A 73 -8.67 0.59 -3.96
N SER A 74 -9.54 0.56 -2.96
CA SER A 74 -9.15 0.59 -1.55
C SER A 74 -8.71 -0.79 -1.06
N TRP A 75 -8.14 -0.84 0.14
CA TRP A 75 -7.81 -2.10 0.79
C TRP A 75 -9.06 -2.92 1.14
N GLU A 76 -10.11 -2.24 1.58
CA GLU A 76 -11.39 -2.84 1.96
C GLU A 76 -12.06 -3.51 0.75
N ASP A 77 -12.09 -2.83 -0.40
CA ASP A 77 -12.62 -3.38 -1.65
C ASP A 77 -11.85 -4.65 -2.05
N PHE A 78 -10.52 -4.62 -1.93
CA PHE A 78 -9.68 -5.78 -2.20
C PHE A 78 -10.01 -6.96 -1.28
N LEU A 79 -10.15 -6.72 0.04
CA LEU A 79 -10.49 -7.77 1.00
C LEU A 79 -11.87 -8.37 0.74
N ALA A 80 -12.86 -7.53 0.43
CA ALA A 80 -14.23 -7.97 0.11
C ALA A 80 -14.26 -8.84 -1.16
N GLU A 81 -13.49 -8.47 -2.19
CA GLU A 81 -13.44 -9.20 -3.46
C GLU A 81 -12.66 -10.52 -3.37
N ARG A 82 -11.57 -10.56 -2.59
CA ARG A 82 -10.54 -11.62 -2.72
C ARG A 82 -10.34 -12.49 -1.48
N VAL A 83 -10.88 -12.10 -0.33
CA VAL A 83 -10.62 -12.78 0.94
C VAL A 83 -11.91 -13.12 1.68
N GLY A 84 -12.94 -12.28 1.59
CA GLY A 84 -14.25 -12.49 2.23
C GLY A 84 -15.23 -13.39 1.46
N ALA A 85 -14.80 -14.02 0.37
CA ALA A 85 -15.56 -14.99 -0.41
C ALA A 85 -15.18 -16.44 -0.02
#